data_AF-A0A944N9V7-F1
#
_entry.id   AF-A0A944N9V7-F1
#
_cell.length_a   1.000
_cell.length_b   1.000
_cell.length_c   1.000
_cell.angle_alpha   90.00
_cell.angle_beta   90.00
_cell.angle_gamma   90.00
#
_symmetry.space_group_name_H-M   'P 1'
#
loop_
_entity.id
_entity.type
_entity.pdbx_description
1 polymer ?
#
loop_
_entity_poly.entity_id
_entity_poly.type
_entity_poly.pdbx_seq_one_letter_code
_entity_poly.pdbx_strand_id
1 'polypeptide(L)'
;MKLVLILAITIFSTTLYSECQINEYYRYYGWVIHQPSDFDKLLPIQFQKISDGLDSGQVISDLDGHLETNQGRSSDETLLMRITTWDNLETERIIMYGDFAIFANAYDPEQIYEIRWFDGEKKHIVINPTYLKCISIIPPVAINVIF
;
A
#
# COMPACT_ATOMS: atom_id res chain seq x y z
N MET A 1 -17.20 1.21 61.04
CA MET A 1 -15.81 1.15 60.52
C MET A 1 -15.86 1.26 59.01
N LYS A 2 -15.01 2.10 58.43
CA LYS A 2 -15.13 2.65 57.07
C LYS A 2 -14.88 1.58 55.99
N LEU A 3 -15.82 1.50 55.03
CA LEU A 3 -15.67 0.80 53.76
C LEU A 3 -14.74 1.64 52.87
N VAL A 4 -13.56 1.12 52.51
CA VAL A 4 -12.64 1.78 51.57
C VAL A 4 -12.89 1.17 50.19
N LEU A 5 -13.61 1.90 49.34
CA LEU A 5 -13.83 1.56 47.94
C LEU A 5 -12.64 2.09 47.13
N ILE A 6 -11.72 1.21 46.73
CA ILE A 6 -10.62 1.57 45.82
C ILE A 6 -11.18 1.52 44.40
N LEU A 7 -11.52 2.70 43.87
CA LEU A 7 -11.91 2.86 42.47
C LEU A 7 -10.64 2.88 41.62
N ALA A 8 -10.29 1.75 41.01
CA ALA A 8 -9.22 1.66 40.03
C ALA A 8 -9.69 2.32 38.72
N ILE A 9 -9.30 3.58 38.51
CA ILE A 9 -9.50 4.29 37.24
C ILE A 9 -8.45 3.74 36.27
N THR A 10 -8.83 2.75 35.46
CA THR A 10 -8.05 2.36 34.28
C THR A 10 -8.18 3.48 33.25
N ILE A 11 -7.16 4.33 33.19
CA ILE A 11 -6.98 5.29 32.10
C ILE A 11 -6.70 4.46 30.86
N PHE A 12 -7.72 4.21 30.05
CA PHE A 12 -7.54 3.76 28.68
C PHE A 12 -6.86 4.92 27.94
N SER A 13 -5.54 4.86 27.84
CA SER A 13 -4.77 5.69 26.92
C SER A 13 -5.20 5.30 25.51
N THR A 14 -6.22 5.97 24.98
CA THR A 14 -6.49 5.96 23.55
C THR A 14 -5.31 6.66 22.91
N THR A 15 -4.32 5.89 22.46
CA THR A 15 -3.33 6.38 21.51
C THR A 15 -4.12 6.96 20.34
N LEU A 16 -4.13 8.28 20.21
CA LEU A 16 -4.62 8.96 19.02
C LEU A 16 -3.72 8.50 17.86
N TYR A 17 -4.14 7.41 17.22
CA TYR A 17 -3.61 7.05 15.92
C TYR A 17 -4.10 8.14 14.98
N SER A 18 -3.22 9.08 14.64
CA SER A 18 -3.49 10.11 13.63
C SER A 18 -3.80 9.37 12.34
N GLU A 19 -5.07 9.26 12.00
CA GLU A 19 -5.50 8.65 10.75
C GLU A 19 -4.88 9.43 9.58
N CYS A 20 -4.24 8.69 8.66
CA CYS A 20 -3.62 9.29 7.49
C CYS A 20 -4.72 9.88 6.60
N GLN A 21 -4.78 11.21 6.48
CA GLN A 21 -5.78 11.90 5.64
C GLN A 21 -5.82 11.35 4.21
N ILE A 22 -4.68 10.89 3.69
CA ILE A 22 -4.58 10.33 2.35
C ILE A 22 -5.49 9.10 2.14
N ASN A 23 -5.76 8.34 3.20
CA ASN A 23 -6.62 7.15 3.15
C ASN A 23 -8.07 7.51 2.78
N GLU A 24 -8.53 8.72 3.13
CA GLU A 24 -9.87 9.17 2.77
C GLU A 24 -10.03 9.31 1.26
N TYR A 25 -9.01 9.83 0.56
CA TYR A 25 -9.03 9.90 -0.90
C TYR A 25 -9.09 8.51 -1.53
N TYR A 26 -8.26 7.57 -1.06
CA TYR A 26 -8.27 6.20 -1.58
C TYR A 26 -9.65 5.53 -1.41
N ARG A 27 -10.25 5.64 -0.22
CA ARG A 27 -11.60 5.11 0.03
C ARG A 27 -12.65 5.79 -0.86
N TYR A 28 -12.56 7.11 -1.04
CA TYR A 28 -13.44 7.87 -1.92
C TYR A 28 -13.38 7.36 -3.37
N TYR A 29 -12.20 7.00 -3.86
CA TYR A 29 -11.99 6.40 -5.18
C TYR A 29 -12.22 4.88 -5.22
N GLY A 30 -12.81 4.29 -4.18
CA GLY A 30 -13.23 2.88 -4.16
C GLY A 30 -12.11 1.87 -3.91
N TRP A 31 -10.93 2.33 -3.46
CA TRP A 31 -9.82 1.42 -3.13
C TRP A 31 -10.07 0.66 -1.83
N VAL A 32 -9.61 -0.59 -1.81
CA VAL A 32 -9.51 -1.41 -0.61
C VAL A 32 -8.14 -1.17 0.03
N ILE A 33 -8.14 -0.49 1.17
CA ILE A 33 -6.94 -0.27 1.97
C ILE A 33 -6.86 -1.39 3.01
N HIS A 34 -5.86 -2.26 2.88
CA HIS A 34 -5.61 -3.33 3.86
C HIS A 34 -4.92 -2.79 5.10
N GLN A 35 -4.93 -3.55 6.19
CA GLN A 35 -4.20 -3.15 7.39
C GLN A 35 -2.70 -3.29 7.13
N PRO A 36 -1.84 -2.39 7.64
CA PRO A 36 -0.39 -2.54 7.47
C PRO A 36 0.16 -3.87 8.01
N SER A 37 -0.50 -4.47 9.01
CA SER A 37 -0.15 -5.81 9.52
C SER A 37 -0.37 -6.94 8.51
N ASP A 38 -1.12 -6.71 7.43
CA ASP A 38 -1.34 -7.70 6.38
C ASP A 38 -0.20 -7.73 5.35
N PHE A 39 0.75 -6.80 5.42
CA PHE A 39 1.81 -6.62 4.42
C PHE A 39 2.61 -7.92 4.19
N ASP A 40 3.17 -8.51 5.25
CA ASP A 40 4.02 -9.72 5.14
C ASP A 40 3.26 -10.94 4.61
N LYS A 41 1.93 -10.96 4.76
CA LYS A 41 1.06 -12.00 4.22
C LYS A 41 0.75 -11.76 2.74
N LEU A 42 0.49 -10.52 2.36
CA LEU A 42 0.04 -10.15 1.02
C LEU A 42 1.19 -10.05 0.02
N LEU A 43 2.36 -9.58 0.47
CA LEU A 43 3.56 -9.44 -0.35
C LEU A 43 3.92 -10.71 -1.13
N PRO A 44 4.16 -11.88 -0.48
CA PRO A 44 4.53 -13.09 -1.22
C PRO A 44 3.45 -13.57 -2.18
N ILE A 45 2.16 -13.32 -1.87
CA ILE A 45 1.05 -13.68 -2.76
C ILE A 45 1.12 -12.86 -4.05
N GLN A 46 1.33 -11.55 -3.96
CA GLN A 46 1.41 -10.71 -5.16
C GLN A 46 2.68 -10.98 -5.96
N PHE A 47 3.82 -11.17 -5.29
CA PHE A 47 5.05 -11.58 -5.96
C PHE A 47 4.90 -12.91 -6.71
N GLN A 48 4.24 -13.90 -6.11
CA GLN A 48 3.98 -15.18 -6.79
C GLN A 48 3.10 -14.98 -8.02
N LYS A 49 2.02 -14.20 -7.93
CA LYS A 49 1.14 -13.91 -9.07
C LYS A 49 1.89 -13.23 -10.22
N ILE A 50 2.74 -12.25 -9.91
CA ILE A 50 3.57 -11.57 -10.91
C ILE A 50 4.54 -12.58 -11.55
N SER A 51 5.22 -13.39 -10.74
CA SER A 51 6.16 -14.41 -11.23
C SER A 51 5.48 -15.43 -12.13
N ASP A 52 4.37 -16.03 -11.67
CA ASP A 52 3.62 -17.02 -12.44
C ASP A 52 3.08 -16.42 -13.74
N GLY A 53 2.60 -15.18 -13.69
CA GLY A 53 2.11 -14.46 -14.86
C GLY A 53 3.20 -14.13 -15.86
N LEU A 54 4.40 -13.76 -15.39
CA LEU A 54 5.57 -13.53 -16.25
C LEU A 54 6.01 -14.84 -16.93
N ASP A 55 6.04 -15.93 -16.18
CA ASP A 55 6.44 -17.26 -16.68
C ASP A 55 5.43 -17.80 -17.71
N SER A 56 4.13 -17.53 -17.52
CA SER A 56 3.07 -17.92 -18.46
C SER A 56 2.92 -16.97 -19.65
N GLY A 57 3.52 -15.78 -19.59
CA GLY A 57 3.34 -14.71 -20.57
C GLY A 57 2.00 -13.98 -20.46
N GLN A 58 1.23 -14.20 -19.39
CA GLN A 58 0.01 -13.46 -19.09
C GLN A 58 0.29 -12.07 -18.50
N VAL A 59 1.41 -11.90 -17.80
CA VAL A 59 1.82 -10.62 -17.23
C VAL A 59 3.04 -10.09 -17.98
N ILE A 60 3.06 -8.80 -18.26
CA ILE A 60 4.20 -8.11 -18.87
C ILE A 60 4.66 -6.93 -18.00
N SER A 61 5.95 -6.61 -18.05
CA SER A 61 6.45 -5.36 -17.48
C SER A 61 5.87 -4.18 -18.24
N ASP A 62 5.39 -3.18 -17.52
CA ASP A 62 4.80 -1.97 -18.08
C ASP A 62 5.74 -0.77 -17.91
N LEU A 63 5.89 -0.28 -16.68
CA LEU A 63 6.66 0.93 -16.38
C LEU A 63 7.66 0.70 -15.24
N ASP A 64 8.79 1.40 -15.33
CA ASP A 64 9.78 1.54 -14.26
C ASP A 64 10.13 3.01 -14.08
N GLY A 65 10.00 3.52 -12.86
CA GLY A 65 10.16 4.94 -12.57
C GLY A 65 10.56 5.21 -11.14
N HIS A 66 10.70 6.50 -10.81
CA HIS A 66 11.04 6.95 -9.46
C HIS A 66 10.09 8.04 -8.99
N LEU A 67 9.80 8.07 -7.69
CA LEU A 67 9.05 9.14 -7.04
C LEU A 67 9.59 9.39 -5.63
N GLU A 68 9.32 10.58 -5.10
CA GLU A 68 9.62 10.94 -3.71
C GLU A 68 8.35 11.03 -2.86
N THR A 69 8.42 10.55 -1.62
CA THR A 69 7.34 10.70 -0.65
C THR A 69 7.85 11.18 0.71
N ASN A 70 7.05 12.00 1.39
CA ASN A 70 7.28 12.44 2.78
C ASN A 70 6.40 11.66 3.78
N GLN A 71 5.96 10.46 3.39
CA GLN A 71 5.11 9.58 4.21
C GLN A 71 5.93 8.52 4.94
N GLY A 72 7.24 8.77 5.10
CA GLY A 72 8.15 7.95 5.90
C GLY A 72 7.70 7.84 7.36
N ARG A 73 8.43 7.04 8.12
CA ARG A 73 8.07 6.73 9.50
C ARG A 73 8.21 7.96 10.40
N SER A 74 9.16 8.85 10.12
CA SER A 74 9.26 10.17 10.75
C SER A 74 8.73 11.28 9.84
N SER A 75 8.23 12.35 10.44
CA SER A 75 7.59 13.47 9.71
C SER A 75 8.53 14.28 8.82
N ASP A 76 9.83 14.08 8.97
CA ASP A 76 10.93 14.73 8.24
C ASP A 76 11.65 13.77 7.27
N GLU A 77 11.20 12.52 7.19
CA GLU A 77 11.80 11.51 6.31
C GLU A 77 11.21 11.59 4.90
N THR A 78 12.07 11.97 3.95
CA THR A 78 11.80 11.84 2.51
C THR A 78 12.38 10.53 2.00
N LEU A 79 11.53 9.70 1.40
CA LEU A 79 11.91 8.43 0.79
C LEU A 79 11.91 8.56 -0.73
N LEU A 80 13.04 8.22 -1.36
CA LEU A 80 13.11 8.01 -2.80
C LEU A 80 12.72 6.57 -3.12
N MET A 81 11.65 6.40 -3.88
CA MET A 81 11.09 5.11 -4.21
C MET A 81 11.22 4.82 -5.69
N ARG A 82 11.58 3.57 -6.03
CA ARG A 82 11.40 3.02 -7.36
C ARG A 82 10.04 2.36 -7.45
N ILE A 83 9.33 2.61 -8.55
CA ILE A 83 8.04 2.00 -8.86
C ILE A 83 8.25 1.13 -10.08
N THR A 84 7.86 -0.13 -9.95
CA THR A 84 7.77 -1.05 -11.08
C THR A 84 6.32 -1.48 -11.22
N THR A 85 5.77 -1.41 -12.43
CA THR A 85 4.40 -1.82 -12.74
C THR A 85 4.38 -2.96 -13.75
N TRP A 86 3.32 -3.76 -13.68
CA TRP A 86 3.05 -4.84 -14.61
C TRP A 86 1.59 -4.85 -15.02
N ASP A 87 1.35 -5.19 -16.28
CA ASP A 87 0.02 -5.40 -16.85
C ASP A 87 -0.30 -6.89 -16.91
N ASN A 88 -1.53 -7.25 -16.57
CA ASN A 88 -2.10 -8.55 -16.91
C ASN A 88 -2.81 -8.45 -18.26
N LEU A 89 -2.36 -9.19 -19.27
CA LEU A 89 -2.90 -9.19 -20.62
C LEU A 89 -4.33 -9.74 -20.72
N GLU A 90 -4.82 -10.42 -19.68
CA GLU A 90 -6.21 -10.84 -19.57
C GLU A 90 -7.14 -9.69 -19.16
N THR A 91 -6.60 -8.63 -18.56
CA THR A 91 -7.38 -7.44 -18.20
C THR A 91 -7.47 -6.51 -19.42
N GLU A 92 -8.69 -6.17 -19.83
CA GLU A 92 -8.86 -5.18 -20.90
C GLU A 92 -8.32 -3.82 -20.44
N ARG A 93 -7.54 -3.14 -21.29
CA ARG A 93 -6.92 -1.84 -20.96
C ARG A 93 -7.92 -0.73 -20.56
N ILE A 94 -9.17 -0.85 -21.01
CA ILE A 94 -10.23 0.09 -20.62
C ILE A 94 -10.66 -0.09 -19.16
N ILE A 95 -10.47 -1.30 -18.62
CA ILE A 95 -10.74 -1.65 -17.23
C ILE A 95 -9.56 -1.23 -16.37
N MET A 96 -8.34 -1.63 -16.75
CA MET A 96 -7.14 -1.36 -15.97
C MET A 96 -5.87 -1.28 -16.82
N TYR A 97 -4.95 -0.41 -16.39
CA TYR A 97 -3.59 -0.26 -16.87
C TYR A 97 -2.68 -0.24 -15.62
N GLY A 98 -1.76 -1.18 -15.54
CA GLY A 98 -1.03 -1.57 -14.34
C GLY A 98 -1.92 -2.40 -13.42
N ASP A 99 -1.87 -3.72 -13.54
CA ASP A 99 -2.56 -4.65 -12.63
C ASP A 99 -1.78 -4.86 -11.34
N PHE A 100 -0.47 -4.63 -11.36
CA PHE A 100 0.42 -4.74 -10.21
C PHE A 100 1.41 -3.58 -10.17
N ALA A 101 1.66 -3.05 -8.98
CA ALA A 101 2.74 -2.08 -8.75
C ALA A 101 3.44 -2.36 -7.42
N ILE A 102 4.76 -2.34 -7.46
CA ILE A 102 5.65 -2.50 -6.31
C ILE A 102 6.43 -1.21 -6.14
N PHE A 103 6.37 -0.64 -4.94
CA PHE A 103 7.12 0.55 -4.54
C PHE A 103 8.21 0.10 -3.59
N ALA A 104 9.46 0.25 -4.00
CA ALA A 104 10.63 -0.16 -3.24
C ALA A 104 11.59 1.01 -3.02
N ASN A 105 12.56 0.87 -2.13
CA ASN A 105 13.68 1.80 -2.05
C ASN A 105 14.40 1.87 -3.41
N ALA A 106 14.67 3.09 -3.89
CA ALA A 106 15.34 3.29 -5.17
C ALA A 106 16.76 2.73 -5.24
N TYR A 107 17.44 2.62 -4.09
CA TYR A 107 18.81 2.12 -3.98
C TYR A 107 18.88 0.67 -3.51
N ASP A 108 17.83 0.16 -2.88
CA ASP A 108 17.74 -1.20 -2.34
C ASP A 108 16.38 -1.82 -2.66
N PRO A 109 16.22 -2.45 -3.84
CA PRO A 109 14.93 -2.99 -4.28
C PRO A 109 14.36 -4.10 -3.38
N GLU A 110 15.12 -4.64 -2.43
CA GLU A 110 14.61 -5.61 -1.45
C GLU A 110 13.78 -4.94 -0.34
N GLN A 111 13.96 -3.63 -0.13
CA GLN A 111 13.17 -2.83 0.81
C GLN A 111 11.86 -2.40 0.16
N ILE A 112 10.84 -3.25 0.24
CA ILE A 112 9.51 -2.95 -0.29
C ILE A 112 8.71 -2.11 0.71
N TYR A 113 8.21 -0.98 0.24
CA TYR A 113 7.48 0.00 1.03
C TYR A 113 5.97 -0.13 0.87
N GLU A 114 5.50 -0.41 -0.34
CA GLU A 114 4.07 -0.43 -0.65
C GLU A 114 3.82 -1.32 -1.86
N ILE A 115 2.69 -2.01 -1.86
CA ILE A 115 2.23 -2.78 -3.02
C ILE A 115 0.80 -2.38 -3.36
N ARG A 116 0.51 -2.27 -4.65
CA ARG A 116 -0.83 -2.01 -5.19
C ARG A 116 -1.16 -3.07 -6.22
N TRP A 117 -2.41 -3.48 -6.29
CA TRP A 117 -2.86 -4.41 -7.33
C TRP A 117 -4.34 -4.25 -7.65
N PHE A 118 -4.73 -4.73 -8.81
CA PHE A 118 -6.12 -4.92 -9.22
C PHE A 118 -6.48 -6.41 -9.16
N ASP A 119 -7.60 -6.76 -8.57
CA ASP A 119 -8.03 -8.17 -8.44
C ASP A 119 -9.04 -8.62 -9.51
N GLY A 120 -9.31 -7.77 -10.50
CA GLY A 120 -10.37 -7.95 -11.50
C GLY A 120 -11.63 -7.13 -11.21
N GLU A 121 -11.80 -6.65 -9.98
CA GLU A 121 -12.96 -5.85 -9.57
C GLU A 121 -12.57 -4.56 -8.85
N LYS A 122 -11.60 -4.63 -7.94
CA LYS A 122 -11.18 -3.53 -7.08
C LYS A 122 -9.69 -3.33 -7.09
N LYS A 123 -9.30 -2.08 -6.82
CA LYS A 123 -7.92 -1.70 -6.58
C LYS A 123 -7.60 -1.83 -5.09
N HIS A 124 -6.47 -2.44 -4.80
CA HIS A 124 -6.03 -2.75 -3.45
C HIS A 124 -4.68 -2.10 -3.17
N ILE A 125 -4.45 -1.80 -1.91
CA ILE A 125 -3.19 -1.23 -1.44
C ILE A 125 -2.86 -1.73 -0.03
N VAL A 126 -1.58 -2.04 0.20
CA VAL A 126 -1.03 -2.26 1.54
C VAL A 126 0.36 -1.65 1.64
N ILE A 127 0.64 -1.01 2.77
CA ILE A 127 1.94 -0.41 3.08
C ILE A 127 2.71 -1.29 4.06
N ASN A 128 4.03 -1.23 3.99
CA ASN A 128 4.94 -1.82 4.96
C ASN A 128 5.09 -0.86 6.16
N PRO A 129 4.56 -1.21 7.35
CA PRO A 129 4.60 -0.32 8.52
C PRO A 129 6.03 -0.12 9.07
N THR A 130 7.01 -0.89 8.61
CA THR A 130 8.42 -0.70 8.96
C THR A 130 8.95 0.63 8.42
N TYR A 131 8.52 1.02 7.21
CA TYR A 131 9.08 2.14 6.44
C TYR A 131 8.09 3.28 6.25
N LEU A 132 6.80 2.98 6.05
CA LEU A 132 5.77 3.97 5.79
C LEU A 132 4.82 4.12 6.98
N LYS A 133 4.50 5.37 7.30
CA LYS A 133 3.40 5.69 8.22
C LYS A 133 2.06 5.75 7.49
N CYS A 134 2.06 6.21 6.24
CA CYS A 134 0.87 6.42 5.42
C CYS A 134 1.11 5.97 3.98
N ILE A 135 0.03 5.83 3.19
CA ILE A 135 0.14 5.60 1.74
C ILE A 135 0.99 6.69 1.10
N SER A 136 1.90 6.28 0.23
CA SER A 136 3.00 7.10 -0.26
C SER A 136 2.60 8.33 -1.08
N ILE A 137 1.57 8.22 -1.93
CA ILE A 137 1.12 9.29 -2.82
C ILE A 137 -0.40 9.31 -2.92
N ILE A 138 -0.95 10.42 -3.43
CA ILE A 138 -2.39 10.50 -3.71
C ILE A 138 -2.77 9.48 -4.79
N PRO A 139 -4.01 8.96 -4.79
CA PRO A 139 -4.43 8.04 -5.83
C PRO A 139 -4.39 8.74 -7.19
N PRO A 140 -4.06 8.02 -8.27
CA PRO A 140 -4.02 8.62 -9.60
C PRO A 140 -5.41 9.12 -10.02
N VAL A 141 -5.43 10.20 -10.79
CA VAL A 141 -6.68 10.83 -11.26
C VAL A 141 -7.40 9.95 -12.27
N ALA A 142 -6.65 9.22 -13.11
CA ALA A 142 -7.23 8.26 -14.03
C ALA A 142 -7.74 7.02 -13.26
N ILE A 143 -8.99 6.63 -13.52
CA ILE A 143 -9.68 5.60 -12.74
C ILE A 143 -9.10 4.21 -13.02
N ASN A 144 -8.64 3.97 -14.25
CA ASN A 144 -8.11 2.69 -14.72
C ASN A 144 -6.59 2.56 -14.54
N VAL A 145 -5.98 3.22 -13.54
CA VAL A 145 -4.56 3.06 -13.20
C VAL A 145 -4.35 2.90 -11.69
N ILE A 146 -3.25 2.23 -11.31
CA ILE A 146 -2.81 2.11 -9.90
C ILE A 146 -1.66 3.06 -9.53
N PHE A 147 -0.98 3.65 -10.51
CA PHE A 147 0.16 4.54 -10.32
C PHE A 147 0.07 5.76 -11.24
#